data_AF-A0AAD6XFW6-F1
#
_entry.id   AF-A0AAD6XFW6-F1
#
_cell.length_a   1.000
_cell.length_b   1.000
_cell.length_c   1.000
_cell.angle_alpha   90.00
_cell.angle_beta   90.00
_cell.angle_gamma   90.00
#
_symmetry.space_group_name_H-M   'P 1'
#
loop_
_entity.id
_entity.type
_entity.pdbx_description
1 polymer ?
#
loop_
_entity_poly.entity_id
_entity_poly.type
_entity_poly.pdbx_seq_one_letter_code
_entity_poly.pdbx_strand_id
1 'polypeptide(L)'
;MDEVIASGRKPIPFAHIKRRNKRNKTITEQGQLPRPATLREHIRAERAIPTELDAAELPAARSGYAGKVGETWGSKKPRSLKELLGLGFTLIKWDGFESRPIVDVHGRIIAALVGQPRSADYAAAAARAFDAIESERQAARYTAAAAHHRCGNYFTLHAGLSYGKGQRVPSRLDNGIHSALLTRLLANSDVKRLAIFASAAFALWAPNVYNYYKQCDTALHGHFPNLKRNFDKSIFACATFNFGPNVSLGASYDLRCPQILRKSCANSTDYHYILSNCGLRKWCANFKFA
;
A
#
# COMPACT_ATOMS: atom_id res chain seq x y z
N MET A 1 11.12 14.89 -31.82
CA MET A 1 10.18 13.81 -32.26
C MET A 1 10.93 12.48 -32.44
N ASP A 2 12.22 12.47 -32.11
CA ASP A 2 13.19 11.50 -32.61
C ASP A 2 13.35 10.28 -31.69
N GLU A 3 12.90 10.37 -30.43
CA GLU A 3 12.86 9.22 -29.50
C GLU A 3 11.69 8.25 -29.74
N VAL A 4 10.61 8.67 -30.41
CA VAL A 4 9.43 7.82 -30.62
C VAL A 4 9.72 6.73 -31.66
N ILE A 5 10.56 7.06 -32.67
CA ILE A 5 10.90 6.19 -33.79
C ILE A 5 11.77 5.00 -33.32
N ALA A 6 12.65 5.19 -32.34
CA ALA A 6 13.54 4.15 -31.81
C ALA A 6 12.81 3.02 -31.04
N SER A 7 11.54 3.22 -30.65
CA SER A 7 10.81 2.30 -29.76
C SER A 7 9.80 1.37 -30.46
N GLY A 8 9.58 1.52 -31.78
CA GLY A 8 8.57 0.76 -32.53
C GLY A 8 7.12 0.98 -32.07
N ARG A 9 6.87 1.91 -31.14
CA ARG A 9 5.52 2.18 -30.61
C ARG A 9 4.80 3.19 -31.50
N LYS A 10 3.62 2.81 -31.99
CA LYS A 10 2.73 3.72 -32.73
C LYS A 10 2.46 5.00 -31.91
N PRO A 11 2.50 6.20 -32.53
CA PRO A 11 2.17 7.44 -31.85
C PRO A 11 0.79 7.36 -31.21
N ILE A 12 0.68 7.79 -29.95
CA ILE A 12 -0.60 7.81 -29.25
C ILE A 12 -1.47 8.91 -29.90
N PRO A 13 -2.70 8.60 -30.35
CA PRO A 13 -3.59 9.60 -30.95
C PRO A 13 -3.80 10.81 -30.03
N PHE A 14 -3.82 12.02 -30.60
CA PHE A 14 -3.97 13.27 -29.83
C PHE A 14 -5.22 13.25 -28.92
N ALA A 15 -6.33 12.67 -29.40
CA ALA A 15 -7.54 12.49 -28.61
C ALA A 15 -7.31 11.66 -27.34
N HIS A 16 -6.47 10.62 -27.40
CA HIS A 16 -6.12 9.80 -26.24
C HIS A 16 -5.26 10.59 -25.24
N ILE A 17 -4.34 11.43 -25.74
CA ILE A 17 -3.54 12.34 -24.91
C ILE A 17 -4.46 13.31 -24.17
N LYS A 18 -5.39 13.98 -24.87
CA LYS A 18 -6.36 14.92 -24.25
C LYS A 18 -7.20 14.24 -23.18
N ARG A 19 -7.76 13.05 -23.46
CA ARG A 19 -8.53 12.26 -22.49
C ARG A 19 -7.70 11.86 -21.27
N ARG A 20 -6.44 11.45 -21.48
CA ARG A 20 -5.50 11.11 -20.40
C ARG A 20 -5.20 12.33 -19.52
N ASN A 21 -4.94 13.48 -20.12
CA ASN A 21 -4.62 14.72 -19.39
C ASN A 21 -5.83 15.22 -18.60
N LYS A 22 -7.04 15.20 -19.19
CA LYS A 22 -8.28 15.51 -18.48
C LYS A 22 -8.46 14.60 -17.27
N ARG A 23 -8.27 13.28 -17.44
CA ARG A 23 -8.34 12.32 -16.34
C ARG A 23 -7.30 12.60 -15.26
N ASN A 24 -6.05 12.88 -15.63
CA ASN A 24 -5.00 13.19 -14.67
C ASN A 24 -5.35 14.45 -13.86
N LYS A 25 -5.85 15.51 -14.53
CA LYS A 25 -6.29 16.74 -13.87
C LYS A 25 -7.42 16.47 -12.88
N THR A 26 -8.46 15.74 -13.29
CA THR A 26 -9.56 15.34 -12.40
C THR A 26 -9.06 14.56 -11.18
N ILE A 27 -8.12 13.62 -11.35
CA ILE A 27 -7.57 12.86 -10.23
C ILE A 27 -6.82 13.75 -9.24
N THR A 28 -6.01 14.69 -9.73
CA THR A 28 -5.27 15.61 -8.86
C THR A 28 -6.22 16.52 -8.07
N GLU A 29 -7.26 17.05 -8.73
CA GLU A 29 -8.21 17.98 -8.12
C GLU A 29 -9.19 17.26 -7.18
N GLN A 30 -9.90 16.27 -7.70
CA GLN A 30 -11.03 15.62 -7.03
C GLN A 30 -10.64 14.32 -6.31
N GLY A 31 -9.44 13.79 -6.56
CA GLY A 31 -9.02 12.49 -6.07
C GLY A 31 -9.36 11.34 -7.03
N GLN A 32 -9.03 10.12 -6.63
CA GLN A 32 -9.38 8.90 -7.35
C GLN A 32 -10.89 8.68 -7.30
N LEU A 33 -11.53 8.67 -8.47
CA LEU A 33 -12.95 8.39 -8.61
C LEU A 33 -13.11 7.07 -9.39
N PRO A 34 -13.47 5.96 -8.72
CA PRO A 34 -13.73 4.69 -9.40
C PRO A 34 -14.84 4.84 -10.43
N ARG A 35 -14.65 4.26 -11.63
CA ARG A 35 -15.71 4.26 -12.64
C ARG A 35 -16.78 3.24 -12.27
N PRO A 36 -18.06 3.47 -12.65
CA PRO A 36 -19.10 2.46 -12.48
C PRO A 36 -18.76 1.10 -13.10
N ALA A 37 -18.08 1.08 -14.26
CA ALA A 37 -17.60 -0.14 -14.88
C ALA A 37 -16.54 -0.86 -14.02
N THR A 38 -15.60 -0.11 -13.43
CA THR A 38 -14.56 -0.65 -12.53
C THR A 38 -15.17 -1.21 -11.24
N LEU A 39 -16.20 -0.54 -10.70
CA LEU A 39 -16.96 -1.05 -9.55
C LEU A 39 -17.58 -2.41 -9.86
N ARG A 40 -18.32 -2.52 -10.98
CA ARG A 40 -18.94 -3.80 -11.41
C ARG A 40 -17.93 -4.89 -11.74
N GLU A 41 -16.77 -4.52 -12.28
CA GLU A 41 -15.72 -5.50 -12.62
C GLU A 41 -15.09 -6.11 -11.38
N HIS A 42 -14.80 -5.30 -10.35
CA HIS A 42 -13.99 -5.72 -9.22
C HIS A 42 -14.78 -6.01 -7.94
N ILE A 43 -15.94 -5.37 -7.72
CA ILE A 43 -16.79 -5.60 -6.54
C ILE A 43 -17.88 -6.58 -6.94
N ARG A 44 -17.63 -7.85 -6.63
CA ARG A 44 -18.49 -8.98 -6.97
C ARG A 44 -18.75 -9.80 -5.71
N ALA A 45 -20.02 -9.89 -5.31
CA ALA A 45 -20.41 -10.53 -4.06
C ALA A 45 -20.04 -12.03 -4.04
N GLU A 46 -20.14 -12.70 -5.18
CA GLU A 46 -19.77 -14.09 -5.38
C GLU A 46 -18.26 -14.38 -5.17
N ARG A 47 -17.43 -13.33 -5.13
CA ARG A 47 -15.98 -13.43 -4.88
C ARG A 47 -15.61 -13.12 -3.43
N ALA A 48 -16.58 -12.78 -2.60
CA ALA A 48 -16.35 -12.46 -1.20
C ALA A 48 -15.90 -13.69 -0.42
N ILE A 49 -14.97 -13.48 0.50
CA ILE A 49 -14.49 -14.46 1.46
C ILE A 49 -15.15 -14.12 2.79
N PRO A 50 -16.17 -14.87 3.24
CA PRO A 50 -16.81 -14.61 4.51
C PRO A 50 -15.88 -14.96 5.67
N THR A 51 -16.08 -14.27 6.79
CA THR A 51 -15.39 -14.53 8.05
C THR A 51 -16.41 -14.52 9.19
N GLU A 52 -16.08 -15.18 10.28
CA GLU A 52 -16.89 -15.18 11.52
C GLU A 52 -16.67 -13.91 12.37
N LEU A 53 -15.88 -12.96 11.88
CA LEU A 53 -15.59 -11.72 12.59
C LEU A 53 -16.80 -10.80 12.56
N ASP A 54 -17.15 -10.22 13.71
CA ASP A 54 -17.92 -8.97 13.77
C ASP A 54 -16.95 -7.78 13.93
N ALA A 55 -16.84 -6.96 12.88
CA ALA A 55 -15.94 -5.82 12.91
C ALA A 55 -16.38 -4.69 13.86
N ALA A 56 -17.65 -4.63 14.27
CA ALA A 56 -18.14 -3.64 15.22
C ALA A 56 -17.66 -3.95 16.65
N GLU A 57 -17.44 -5.22 16.96
CA GLU A 57 -16.98 -5.69 18.26
C GLU A 57 -15.45 -5.61 18.42
N LEU A 58 -14.72 -5.20 17.37
CA LEU A 58 -13.27 -5.09 17.44
C LEU A 58 -12.85 -3.98 18.41
N PRO A 59 -11.94 -4.28 19.37
CA PRO A 59 -11.55 -3.30 20.37
C PRO A 59 -10.72 -2.18 19.74
N ALA A 60 -11.25 -0.96 19.78
CA ALA A 60 -10.56 0.26 19.37
C ALA A 60 -10.12 1.10 20.58
N ALA A 61 -9.01 1.82 20.44
CA ALA A 61 -8.61 2.87 21.36
C ALA A 61 -9.62 4.03 21.31
N ARG A 62 -9.59 4.91 22.32
CA ARG A 62 -10.54 6.04 22.45
C ARG A 62 -10.63 6.92 21.20
N SER A 63 -9.53 7.05 20.46
CA SER A 63 -9.50 7.86 19.24
C SER A 63 -10.16 7.19 18.03
N GLY A 64 -10.46 5.89 18.08
CA GLY A 64 -10.98 5.11 16.95
C GLY A 64 -9.95 4.82 15.84
N TYR A 65 -8.80 5.51 15.82
CA TYR A 65 -7.76 5.36 14.80
C TYR A 65 -6.77 4.22 15.07
N ALA A 66 -6.82 3.65 16.28
CA ALA A 66 -5.94 2.59 16.73
C ALA A 66 -6.78 1.44 17.27
N GLY A 67 -6.46 0.19 16.90
CA GLY A 67 -6.94 -0.97 17.65
C GLY A 67 -6.28 -1.04 19.03
N LYS A 68 -6.91 -1.68 20.02
CA LYS A 68 -6.25 -2.01 21.28
C LYS A 68 -5.23 -3.13 21.06
N VAL A 69 -4.09 -3.06 21.75
CA VAL A 69 -3.08 -4.12 21.69
C VAL A 69 -3.62 -5.35 22.44
N GLY A 70 -3.81 -6.47 21.72
CA GLY A 70 -4.13 -7.77 22.30
C GLY A 70 -2.90 -8.69 22.39
N GLU A 71 -3.12 -9.98 22.66
CA GLU A 71 -2.05 -10.99 22.66
C GLU A 71 -1.26 -10.97 21.35
N THR A 72 0.07 -10.86 21.49
CA THR A 72 0.99 -10.65 20.38
C THR A 72 1.43 -11.94 19.68
N TRP A 73 0.97 -13.10 20.15
CA TRP A 73 1.33 -14.43 19.63
C TRP A 73 2.82 -14.55 19.25
N GLY A 74 3.72 -14.09 20.12
CA GLY A 74 5.16 -14.15 19.84
C GLY A 74 5.58 -13.41 18.56
N SER A 75 4.94 -12.29 18.22
CA SER A 75 5.07 -11.49 16.99
C SER A 75 6.48 -11.17 16.50
N LYS A 76 7.47 -11.32 17.38
CA LYS A 76 8.89 -11.12 17.08
C LYS A 76 9.54 -12.31 16.37
N LYS A 77 8.96 -13.51 16.44
CA LYS A 77 9.51 -14.71 15.77
C LYS A 77 8.85 -14.92 14.40
N PRO A 78 9.63 -15.08 13.32
CA PRO A 78 9.11 -15.57 12.04
C PRO A 78 8.46 -16.95 12.26
N ARG A 79 7.30 -17.17 11.64
CA ARG A 79 6.55 -18.43 11.70
C ARG A 79 6.42 -19.01 10.30
N SER A 80 6.59 -20.32 10.22
CA SER A 80 6.34 -21.11 9.03
C SER A 80 4.83 -21.20 8.73
N LEU A 81 4.50 -21.53 7.48
CA LEU A 81 3.12 -21.81 7.09
C LEU A 81 2.49 -22.92 7.96
N LYS A 82 3.25 -23.98 8.23
CA LYS A 82 2.82 -25.11 9.07
C LYS A 82 2.44 -24.66 10.48
N GLU A 83 3.23 -23.79 11.10
CA GLU A 83 2.93 -23.22 12.42
C GLU A 83 1.67 -22.36 12.39
N LEU A 84 1.47 -21.54 11.35
CA LEU A 84 0.27 -20.70 11.22
C LEU A 84 -1.00 -21.55 11.03
N LEU A 85 -0.94 -22.58 10.20
CA LEU A 85 -2.05 -23.53 10.04
C LEU A 85 -2.34 -24.25 11.36
N GLY A 86 -1.31 -24.66 12.11
CA GLY A 86 -1.46 -25.27 13.43
C GLY A 86 -2.08 -24.33 14.48
N LEU A 87 -2.01 -23.01 14.27
CA LEU A 87 -2.64 -22.00 15.10
C LEU A 87 -4.07 -21.64 14.65
N GLY A 88 -4.64 -22.38 13.70
CA GLY A 88 -6.00 -22.15 13.19
C GLY A 88 -6.12 -20.99 12.22
N PHE A 89 -5.02 -20.57 11.57
CA PHE A 89 -5.12 -19.65 10.45
C PHE A 89 -5.55 -20.37 9.17
N THR A 90 -6.33 -19.68 8.36
CA THR A 90 -6.80 -20.11 7.04
C THR A 90 -5.90 -19.54 5.95
N LEU A 91 -5.38 -20.42 5.09
CA LEU A 91 -4.64 -20.04 3.90
C LEU A 91 -5.61 -19.74 2.74
N ILE A 92 -5.58 -18.51 2.25
CA ILE A 92 -6.30 -18.09 1.05
C ILE A 92 -5.33 -18.16 -0.14
N LYS A 93 -5.61 -19.08 -1.06
CA LYS A 93 -4.98 -19.10 -2.38
C LYS A 93 -5.55 -17.97 -3.23
N TRP A 94 -4.67 -17.20 -3.86
CA TRP A 94 -5.05 -16.07 -4.69
C TRP A 94 -4.09 -15.91 -5.87
N ASP A 95 -4.66 -15.63 -7.04
CA ASP A 95 -3.95 -15.52 -8.31
C ASP A 95 -3.24 -14.17 -8.49
N GLY A 96 -3.53 -13.18 -7.65
CA GLY A 96 -3.00 -11.82 -7.78
C GLY A 96 -3.73 -10.94 -8.80
N PHE A 97 -4.71 -11.48 -9.52
CA PHE A 97 -5.42 -10.79 -10.61
C PHE A 97 -6.88 -10.52 -10.29
N GLU A 98 -7.58 -11.48 -9.69
CA GLU A 98 -9.00 -11.31 -9.38
C GLU A 98 -9.19 -10.70 -8.01
N SER A 99 -9.85 -9.55 -7.91
CA SER A 99 -10.06 -8.98 -6.59
C SER A 99 -11.03 -9.83 -5.75
N ARG A 100 -10.66 -10.07 -4.48
CA ARG A 100 -11.47 -10.84 -3.52
C ARG A 100 -11.70 -10.02 -2.25
N PRO A 101 -12.92 -9.48 -2.01
CA PRO A 101 -13.24 -8.86 -0.74
C PRO A 101 -13.25 -9.90 0.38
N ILE A 102 -12.82 -9.50 1.57
CA ILE A 102 -12.99 -10.26 2.80
C ILE A 102 -14.06 -9.53 3.60
N VAL A 103 -15.12 -10.25 3.94
CA VAL A 103 -16.30 -9.67 4.59
C VAL A 103 -16.51 -10.26 5.98
N ASP A 104 -17.12 -9.45 6.82
CA ASP A 104 -17.49 -9.82 8.18
C ASP A 104 -18.88 -10.49 8.21
N VAL A 105 -19.37 -10.87 9.39
CA VAL A 105 -20.66 -11.56 9.55
C VAL A 105 -21.88 -10.75 9.06
N HIS A 106 -21.73 -9.43 8.92
CA HIS A 106 -22.77 -8.52 8.42
C HIS A 106 -22.56 -8.14 6.95
N GLY A 107 -21.62 -8.79 6.26
CA GLY A 107 -21.28 -8.50 4.87
C GLY A 107 -20.46 -7.21 4.66
N ARG A 108 -19.95 -6.59 5.73
CA ARG A 108 -19.11 -5.38 5.62
C ARG A 108 -17.73 -5.77 5.09
N ILE A 109 -17.21 -5.01 4.12
CA ILE A 109 -15.85 -5.24 3.60
C ILE A 109 -14.85 -4.75 4.64
N ILE A 110 -14.05 -5.69 5.15
CA ILE A 110 -13.09 -5.46 6.23
C ILE A 110 -11.63 -5.60 5.75
N ALA A 111 -11.42 -6.30 4.64
CA ALA A 111 -10.19 -6.27 3.86
C ALA A 111 -10.48 -6.61 2.39
N ALA A 112 -9.52 -6.38 1.50
CA ALA A 112 -9.64 -6.79 0.10
C ALA A 112 -8.28 -7.26 -0.44
N LEU A 113 -8.30 -8.40 -1.13
CA LEU A 113 -7.20 -8.82 -2.01
C LEU A 113 -7.42 -8.09 -3.33
N VAL A 114 -6.59 -7.10 -3.64
CA VAL A 114 -6.83 -6.22 -4.79
C VAL A 114 -6.03 -6.70 -5.99
N GLY A 115 -6.74 -7.23 -6.98
CA GLY A 115 -6.18 -7.69 -8.24
C GLY A 115 -5.33 -6.65 -8.94
N GLN A 116 -4.16 -7.05 -9.45
CA GLN A 116 -3.33 -6.14 -10.23
C GLN A 116 -4.05 -5.66 -11.50
N PRO A 117 -3.71 -4.47 -12.03
CA PRO A 117 -4.29 -4.00 -13.28
C PRO A 117 -3.94 -4.96 -14.42
N ARG A 118 -4.90 -5.25 -15.30
CA ARG A 118 -4.74 -6.13 -16.48
C ARG A 118 -3.76 -5.59 -17.53
N SER A 119 -3.17 -4.42 -17.32
CA SER A 119 -2.18 -3.87 -18.23
C SER A 119 -0.89 -4.69 -18.16
N ALA A 120 -0.46 -5.28 -19.28
CA ALA A 120 0.73 -6.14 -19.36
C ALA A 120 2.02 -5.50 -18.82
N ASP A 121 2.09 -4.16 -18.81
CA ASP A 121 3.22 -3.39 -18.34
C ASP A 121 3.21 -3.08 -16.84
N TYR A 122 2.16 -3.45 -16.09
CA TYR A 122 2.09 -3.21 -14.65
C TYR A 122 3.06 -4.10 -13.87
N ALA A 123 3.09 -5.40 -14.14
CA ALA A 123 4.04 -6.32 -13.52
C ALA A 123 5.49 -5.89 -13.81
N ALA A 124 5.79 -5.53 -15.06
CA ALA A 124 7.09 -4.99 -15.44
C ALA A 124 7.42 -3.67 -14.73
N ALA A 125 6.43 -2.80 -14.48
CA ALA A 125 6.62 -1.61 -13.67
C ALA A 125 6.91 -1.95 -12.20
N ALA A 126 6.21 -2.93 -11.62
CA ALA A 126 6.48 -3.38 -10.26
C ALA A 126 7.92 -3.92 -10.12
N ALA A 127 8.38 -4.73 -11.08
CA ALA A 127 9.76 -5.23 -11.14
C ALA A 127 10.78 -4.08 -11.24
N ARG A 128 10.60 -3.13 -12.18
CA ARG A 128 11.50 -1.97 -12.29
C ARG A 128 11.49 -1.07 -11.05
N ALA A 129 10.36 -0.93 -10.38
CA ALA A 129 10.28 -0.20 -9.11
C ALA A 129 11.08 -0.91 -8.01
N PHE A 130 11.05 -2.25 -7.99
CA PHE A 130 11.88 -3.04 -7.09
C PHE A 130 13.36 -2.89 -7.40
N ASP A 131 13.76 -3.01 -8.67
CA ASP A 131 15.15 -2.84 -9.09
C ASP A 131 15.67 -1.44 -8.72
N ALA A 132 14.84 -0.41 -8.86
CA ALA A 132 15.18 0.94 -8.42
C ALA A 132 15.38 1.02 -6.90
N ILE A 133 14.49 0.42 -6.10
CA ILE A 133 14.63 0.39 -4.64
C ILE A 133 15.88 -0.39 -4.22
N GLU A 134 16.17 -1.50 -4.90
CA GLU A 134 17.34 -2.34 -4.60
C GLU A 134 18.65 -1.66 -5.01
N SER A 135 18.69 -0.98 -6.17
CA SER A 135 19.84 -0.18 -6.59
C SER A 135 20.14 0.93 -5.57
N GLU A 136 19.10 1.62 -5.10
CA GLU A 136 19.24 2.64 -4.06
C GLU A 136 19.70 2.03 -2.72
N ARG A 137 19.23 0.82 -2.37
CA ARG A 137 19.72 0.08 -1.20
C ARG A 137 21.22 -0.17 -1.27
N GLN A 138 21.70 -0.67 -2.41
CA GLN A 138 23.11 -1.02 -2.59
C GLN A 138 24.02 0.22 -2.57
N ALA A 139 23.54 1.34 -3.11
CA ALA A 139 24.24 2.60 -3.08
C ALA A 139 24.21 3.30 -1.71
N ALA A 140 23.21 3.00 -0.87
CA ALA A 140 23.08 3.60 0.45
C ALA A 140 24.11 3.02 1.44
N ARG A 141 24.84 3.90 2.13
CA ARG A 141 25.60 3.55 3.33
C ARG A 141 24.64 3.51 4.52
N TYR A 142 24.38 2.34 5.10
CA TYR A 142 23.59 2.21 6.33
C TYR A 142 24.35 1.42 7.39
N THR A 143 24.12 1.75 8.66
CA THR A 143 24.69 1.05 9.80
C THR A 143 23.77 -0.10 10.23
N ALA A 144 24.34 -1.16 10.80
CA ALA A 144 23.56 -2.31 11.30
C ALA A 144 22.47 -1.90 12.32
N ALA A 145 22.69 -0.82 13.06
CA ALA A 145 21.71 -0.25 14.00
C ALA A 145 20.44 0.29 13.31
N ALA A 146 20.55 0.81 12.08
CA ALA A 146 19.41 1.29 11.30
C ALA A 146 18.54 0.16 10.72
N ALA A 147 19.01 -1.10 10.77
CA ALA A 147 18.29 -2.27 10.29
C ALA A 147 17.39 -2.90 11.36
N HIS A 148 17.51 -2.52 12.64
CA HIS A 148 16.76 -3.15 13.72
C HIS A 148 15.53 -2.30 14.11
N HIS A 149 14.33 -2.76 13.78
CA HIS A 149 13.09 -2.12 14.21
C HIS A 149 12.00 -3.13 14.56
N ARG A 150 10.89 -2.68 15.16
CA ARG A 150 9.76 -3.52 15.60
C ARG A 150 9.25 -4.50 14.54
N CYS A 151 9.38 -4.13 13.26
CA CYS A 151 8.82 -4.84 12.13
C CYS A 151 9.75 -5.93 11.54
N GLY A 152 10.99 -6.04 12.02
CA GLY A 152 12.00 -6.99 11.51
C GLY A 152 13.38 -6.36 11.36
N ASN A 153 14.30 -7.14 10.77
CA ASN A 153 15.69 -6.76 10.56
C ASN A 153 15.90 -6.33 9.10
N TYR A 154 15.42 -5.15 8.75
CA TYR A 154 15.62 -4.56 7.44
C TYR A 154 15.61 -3.02 7.54
N PHE A 155 16.34 -2.39 6.63
CA PHE A 155 16.40 -0.94 6.58
C PHE A 155 15.09 -0.38 6.05
N THR A 156 14.57 0.67 6.70
CA THR A 156 13.30 1.30 6.35
C THR A 156 13.44 2.81 6.36
N LEU A 157 12.96 3.45 5.29
CA LEU A 157 12.85 4.91 5.23
C LEU A 157 11.39 5.33 5.05
N HIS A 158 11.06 6.45 5.68
CA HIS A 158 9.73 7.04 5.61
C HIS A 158 9.82 8.40 4.92
N ALA A 159 9.02 8.59 3.88
CA ALA A 159 8.97 9.84 3.12
C ALA A 159 7.57 10.45 3.22
N GLY A 160 7.49 11.77 3.36
CA GLY A 160 6.22 12.50 3.33
C GLY A 160 5.93 13.24 4.62
N LEU A 161 4.66 13.49 4.89
CA LEU A 161 4.22 14.34 5.99
C LEU A 161 4.04 13.53 7.27
N SER A 162 4.48 14.09 8.38
CA SER A 162 4.23 13.58 9.73
C SER A 162 3.60 14.63 10.61
N TYR A 163 2.75 14.18 11.51
CA TYR A 163 2.20 14.96 12.60
C TYR A 163 2.08 14.06 13.84
N GLY A 164 2.67 14.47 14.96
CA GLY A 164 2.73 13.69 16.20
C GLY A 164 4.09 13.77 16.90
N LYS A 165 4.30 12.96 17.95
CA LYS A 165 5.54 12.94 18.76
C LYS A 165 5.96 14.31 19.34
N GLY A 166 4.99 15.14 19.71
CA GLY A 166 5.24 16.48 20.26
C GLY A 166 5.40 17.59 19.20
N GLN A 167 5.28 17.28 17.91
CA GLN A 167 5.24 18.31 16.86
C GLN A 167 3.99 19.18 17.01
N ARG A 168 4.18 20.51 17.01
CA ARG A 168 3.08 21.49 17.04
C ARG A 168 2.46 21.73 15.66
N VAL A 169 3.27 21.54 14.61
CA VAL A 169 2.86 21.74 13.21
C VAL A 169 3.23 20.52 12.36
N PRO A 170 2.42 20.16 11.36
CA PRO A 170 2.76 19.11 10.42
C PRO A 170 4.00 19.49 9.63
N SER A 171 4.90 18.54 9.40
CA SER A 171 6.15 18.76 8.68
C SER A 171 6.50 17.57 7.82
N ARG A 172 7.40 17.78 6.85
CA ARG A 172 7.97 16.68 6.08
C ARG A 172 9.04 15.97 6.93
N LEU A 173 9.05 14.64 6.86
CA LEU A 173 10.06 13.82 7.51
C LEU A 173 11.46 14.16 6.99
N ASP A 174 12.34 14.54 7.91
CA ASP A 174 13.76 14.72 7.64
C ASP A 174 14.45 13.35 7.63
N ASN A 175 15.15 13.06 6.54
CA ASN A 175 15.88 11.81 6.32
C ASN A 175 17.39 12.03 6.21
N GLY A 176 17.88 13.23 6.53
CA GLY A 176 19.31 13.58 6.55
C GLY A 176 20.02 13.15 5.27
N ILE A 177 21.06 12.33 5.42
CA ILE A 177 21.89 11.81 4.32
C ILE A 177 21.11 11.01 3.26
N HIS A 178 19.92 10.49 3.59
CA HIS A 178 19.11 9.68 2.69
C HIS A 178 18.08 10.50 1.88
N SER A 179 18.03 11.82 2.07
CA SER A 179 17.05 12.69 1.39
C SER A 179 17.19 12.68 -0.12
N ALA A 180 18.43 12.61 -0.65
CA ALA A 180 18.69 12.53 -2.09
C ALA A 180 18.17 11.22 -2.70
N LEU A 181 18.39 10.11 -2.01
CA LEU A 181 17.87 8.78 -2.38
C LEU A 181 16.35 8.77 -2.43
N LEU A 182 15.69 9.28 -1.38
CA LEU A 182 14.23 9.35 -1.34
C LEU A 182 13.67 10.26 -2.44
N THR A 183 14.38 11.34 -2.78
CA THR A 183 13.99 12.22 -3.88
C THR A 183 13.98 11.46 -5.22
N ARG A 184 14.98 10.62 -5.49
CA ARG A 184 15.03 9.78 -6.70
C ARG A 184 13.92 8.73 -6.71
N LEU A 185 13.69 8.04 -5.59
CA LEU A 185 12.59 7.07 -5.47
C LEU A 185 11.21 7.71 -5.65
N LEU A 186 10.98 8.88 -5.06
CA LEU A 186 9.73 9.63 -5.23
C LEU A 186 9.56 10.16 -6.66
N ALA A 187 10.66 10.42 -7.38
CA ALA A 187 10.63 10.88 -8.77
C ALA A 187 10.39 9.73 -9.77
N ASN A 188 10.75 8.49 -9.43
CA ASN A 188 10.64 7.31 -10.28
C ASN A 188 9.19 7.04 -10.76
N SER A 189 9.01 6.87 -12.06
CA SER A 189 7.69 6.70 -12.69
C SER A 189 6.99 5.40 -12.33
N ASP A 190 7.76 4.33 -12.13
CA ASP A 190 7.23 3.02 -11.76
C ASP A 190 6.79 3.01 -10.28
N VAL A 191 7.56 3.63 -9.38
CA VAL A 191 7.15 3.88 -7.99
C VAL A 191 5.86 4.71 -7.92
N LYS A 192 5.80 5.82 -8.68
CA LYS A 192 4.58 6.64 -8.81
C LYS A 192 3.39 5.80 -9.26
N ARG A 193 3.58 4.91 -10.23
CA ARG A 193 2.51 4.04 -10.74
C ARG A 193 1.96 3.10 -9.66
N LEU A 194 2.84 2.51 -8.84
CA LEU A 194 2.42 1.67 -7.71
C LEU A 194 1.62 2.49 -6.68
N ALA A 195 2.09 3.69 -6.33
CA ALA A 195 1.42 4.56 -5.36
C ALA A 195 0.04 5.05 -5.85
N ILE A 196 -0.09 5.34 -7.15
CA ILE A 196 -1.36 5.71 -7.79
C ILE A 196 -2.35 4.56 -7.72
N PHE A 197 -1.90 3.35 -8.04
CA PHE A 197 -2.75 2.17 -7.98
C PHE A 197 -3.17 1.82 -6.56
N ALA A 198 -2.28 1.95 -5.57
CA ALA A 198 -2.64 1.81 -4.17
C ALA A 198 -3.73 2.82 -3.77
N SER A 199 -3.61 4.07 -4.21
CA SER A 199 -4.63 5.11 -3.97
C SER A 199 -5.96 4.80 -4.66
N ALA A 200 -5.93 4.32 -5.91
CA ALA A 200 -7.13 3.96 -6.65
C ALA A 200 -7.85 2.74 -6.04
N ALA A 201 -7.07 1.76 -5.58
CA ALA A 201 -7.59 0.62 -4.84
C ALA A 201 -8.25 1.06 -3.52
N PHE A 202 -7.64 1.99 -2.80
CA PHE A 202 -8.21 2.50 -1.56
C PHE A 202 -9.53 3.23 -1.79
N ALA A 203 -9.61 4.07 -2.84
CA ALA A 203 -10.86 4.72 -3.24
C ALA A 203 -11.96 3.71 -3.63
N LEU A 204 -11.58 2.60 -4.27
CA LEU A 204 -12.52 1.56 -4.69
C LEU A 204 -13.06 0.76 -3.50
N TRP A 205 -12.19 0.34 -2.58
CA TRP A 205 -12.54 -0.63 -1.53
C TRP A 205 -12.94 0.00 -0.19
N ALA A 206 -12.60 1.27 0.04
CA ALA A 206 -12.98 2.00 1.25
C ALA A 206 -13.32 3.47 0.92
N PRO A 207 -14.36 3.72 0.09
CA PRO A 207 -14.66 5.07 -0.43
C PRO A 207 -14.93 6.10 0.68
N ASN A 208 -15.61 5.71 1.76
CA ASN A 208 -15.88 6.61 2.88
C ASN A 208 -14.60 7.05 3.59
N VAL A 209 -13.68 6.11 3.83
CA VAL A 209 -12.38 6.40 4.46
C VAL A 209 -11.48 7.20 3.51
N TYR A 210 -11.52 6.89 2.22
CA TYR A 210 -10.83 7.65 1.19
C TYR A 210 -11.29 9.12 1.15
N ASN A 211 -12.61 9.34 1.20
CA ASN A 211 -13.19 10.69 1.22
C ASN A 211 -12.81 11.45 2.48
N TYR A 212 -12.80 10.78 3.63
CA TYR A 212 -12.29 11.35 4.87
C TYR A 212 -10.82 11.79 4.72
N TYR A 213 -9.96 10.93 4.15
CA TYR A 213 -8.56 11.29 3.87
C TYR A 213 -8.47 12.50 2.94
N LYS A 214 -9.30 12.57 1.89
CA LYS A 214 -9.32 13.68 0.95
C LYS A 214 -9.76 14.99 1.59
N GLN A 215 -10.73 14.96 2.50
CA GLN A 215 -11.14 16.13 3.27
C GLN A 215 -10.00 16.62 4.18
N CYS A 216 -9.39 15.71 4.94
CA CYS A 216 -8.25 16.05 5.81
C CYS A 216 -7.05 16.59 5.01
N ASP A 217 -6.74 15.96 3.89
CA ASP A 217 -5.66 16.35 2.98
C ASP A 217 -5.93 17.71 2.33
N THR A 218 -7.17 17.99 1.92
CA THR A 218 -7.58 19.31 1.40
C THR A 218 -7.44 20.38 2.48
N ALA A 219 -7.93 20.12 3.69
CA ALA A 219 -7.81 21.05 4.82
C ALA A 219 -6.34 21.30 5.19
N LEU A 220 -5.52 20.25 5.26
CA LEU A 220 -4.10 20.32 5.57
C LEU A 220 -3.35 21.22 4.58
N HIS A 221 -3.55 21.03 3.28
CA HIS A 221 -2.90 21.85 2.26
C HIS A 221 -3.49 23.26 2.15
N GLY A 222 -4.75 23.47 2.55
CA GLY A 222 -5.31 24.82 2.69
C GLY A 222 -4.64 25.62 3.81
N HIS A 223 -4.33 24.98 4.94
CA HIS A 223 -3.66 25.63 6.08
C HIS A 223 -2.13 25.73 5.87
N PHE A 224 -1.53 24.75 5.20
CA PHE A 224 -0.09 24.65 4.99
C PHE A 224 0.23 24.46 3.49
N PRO A 225 0.08 25.50 2.65
CA PRO A 225 0.26 25.41 1.20
C PRO A 225 1.69 25.04 0.79
N ASN A 226 2.68 25.29 1.67
CA ASN A 226 4.08 24.95 1.44
C ASN A 226 4.38 23.44 1.60
N LEU A 227 3.49 22.68 2.24
CA LEU A 227 3.68 21.23 2.36
C LEU A 227 3.45 20.58 0.99
N LYS A 228 4.48 19.92 0.48
CA LYS A 228 4.40 19.16 -0.77
C LYS A 228 3.84 17.77 -0.51
N ARG A 229 3.10 17.22 -1.47
CA ARG A 229 2.73 15.79 -1.50
C ARG A 229 3.91 14.94 -1.95
N ASN A 230 3.86 13.64 -1.66
CA ASN A 230 4.79 12.68 -2.26
C ASN A 230 4.46 12.41 -3.72
N PHE A 231 3.18 12.19 -4.02
CA PHE A 231 2.68 11.90 -5.37
C PHE A 231 1.34 12.60 -5.59
N ASP A 232 1.23 13.41 -6.65
CA ASP A 232 0.04 14.24 -6.90
C ASP A 232 -1.27 13.44 -7.04
N LYS A 233 -1.16 12.19 -7.48
CA LYS A 233 -2.28 11.29 -7.74
C LYS A 233 -2.43 10.19 -6.68
N SER A 234 -1.75 10.32 -5.54
CA SER A 234 -1.90 9.44 -4.39
C SER A 234 -2.47 10.20 -3.21
N ILE A 235 -3.41 9.58 -2.51
CA ILE A 235 -4.03 10.16 -1.30
C ILE A 235 -3.17 10.01 -0.05
N PHE A 236 -2.12 9.17 -0.10
CA PHE A 236 -1.30 8.89 1.07
C PHE A 236 -0.29 10.00 1.32
N ALA A 237 -0.37 10.62 2.49
CA ALA A 237 0.53 11.69 2.93
C ALA A 237 1.96 11.21 3.21
N CYS A 238 2.13 9.93 3.51
CA CYS A 238 3.42 9.30 3.79
C CYS A 238 3.54 7.97 3.01
N ALA A 239 4.77 7.64 2.61
CA ALA A 239 5.15 6.38 1.99
C ALA A 239 6.33 5.77 2.76
N THR A 240 6.35 4.45 2.87
CA THR A 240 7.42 3.71 3.53
C THR A 240 8.13 2.84 2.50
N PHE A 241 9.45 2.97 2.41
CA PHE A 241 10.31 2.14 1.59
C PHE A 241 11.00 1.14 2.52
N ASN A 242 10.64 -0.14 2.37
CA ASN A 242 11.31 -1.24 3.07
C ASN A 242 12.36 -1.81 2.13
N PHE A 243 13.62 -1.77 2.52
CA PHE A 243 14.73 -2.21 1.69
C PHE A 243 15.08 -3.66 2.02
N GLY A 244 15.34 -4.48 0.98
CA GLY A 244 15.60 -5.91 1.07
C GLY A 244 16.91 -6.31 1.77
N PRO A 245 17.31 -7.60 1.73
CA PRO A 245 16.84 -8.63 0.78
C PRO A 245 15.58 -9.41 1.23
N ASN A 246 15.31 -9.52 2.54
CA ASN A 246 14.16 -10.26 3.07
C ASN A 246 13.29 -9.34 3.93
N VAL A 247 12.33 -8.66 3.30
CA VAL A 247 11.32 -7.88 4.03
C VAL A 247 10.19 -8.81 4.44
N SER A 248 10.29 -9.41 5.62
CA SER A 248 9.15 -10.01 6.31
C SER A 248 8.72 -9.05 7.40
N LEU A 249 7.52 -8.49 7.27
CA LEU A 249 6.88 -7.84 8.42
C LEU A 249 6.59 -8.95 9.43
N GLY A 250 7.33 -8.97 10.56
CA GLY A 250 6.89 -9.69 11.75
C GLY A 250 5.47 -9.26 12.11
N ALA A 251 4.75 -9.99 12.97
CA ALA A 251 3.34 -9.69 13.25
C ALA A 251 3.19 -8.30 13.90
N SER A 252 3.12 -7.26 13.08
CA SER A 252 3.16 -5.87 13.51
C SER A 252 1.76 -5.31 13.40
N TYR A 253 1.22 -4.92 14.55
CA TYR A 253 0.02 -4.09 14.61
C TYR A 253 0.41 -2.68 14.17
N ASP A 254 0.06 -2.28 12.95
CA ASP A 254 0.10 -0.86 12.61
C ASP A 254 -1.18 -0.19 13.10
N LEU A 255 -1.22 0.05 14.41
CA LEU A 255 -2.35 0.67 15.11
C LEU A 255 -2.35 2.20 14.96
N ARG A 256 -1.55 2.78 14.06
CA ARG A 256 -1.44 4.24 13.94
C ARG A 256 -2.08 4.80 12.68
N CYS A 257 -2.78 3.98 11.92
CA CYS A 257 -3.51 4.43 10.77
C CYS A 257 -4.66 3.47 10.46
N PRO A 258 -5.87 3.93 10.13
CA PRO A 258 -6.98 3.10 9.64
C PRO A 258 -6.71 2.56 8.22
N GLN A 259 -5.46 2.24 7.91
CA GLN A 259 -5.02 1.89 6.58
C GLN A 259 -5.37 0.43 6.30
N ILE A 260 -6.13 0.24 5.22
CA ILE A 260 -5.93 -0.91 4.35
C ILE A 260 -4.46 -0.83 3.89
N LEU A 261 -3.56 -1.46 4.66
CA LEU A 261 -2.18 -1.69 4.24
C LEU A 261 -2.24 -2.55 2.98
N ARG A 262 -2.09 -1.91 1.82
CA ARG A 262 -1.72 -2.62 0.61
C ARG A 262 -0.22 -2.82 0.64
N LYS A 263 0.19 -4.06 0.87
CA LYS A 263 1.57 -4.50 0.65
C LYS A 263 1.68 -4.89 -0.81
N SER A 264 2.52 -4.19 -1.56
CA SER A 264 2.88 -4.59 -2.92
C SER A 264 4.21 -5.33 -2.82
N CYS A 265 4.18 -6.64 -2.99
CA CYS A 265 5.39 -7.45 -3.18
C CYS A 265 5.68 -7.48 -4.69
N ALA A 266 6.83 -6.96 -5.09
CA ALA A 266 7.18 -6.81 -6.50
C ALA A 266 7.63 -8.10 -7.19
N ASN A 267 7.98 -9.15 -6.44
CA ASN A 267 8.66 -10.35 -6.95
C ASN A 267 7.99 -11.69 -6.57
N SER A 268 6.67 -11.75 -6.31
CA SER A 268 6.00 -13.04 -6.09
C SER A 268 4.90 -13.27 -7.12
N THR A 269 4.99 -14.39 -7.84
CA THR A 269 3.94 -14.91 -8.74
C THR A 269 2.85 -15.67 -8.00
N ASP A 270 3.09 -16.05 -6.73
CA ASP A 270 2.11 -16.68 -5.85
C ASP A 270 1.76 -15.74 -4.70
N TYR A 271 0.51 -15.27 -4.66
CA TYR A 271 0.05 -14.42 -3.57
C TYR A 271 -0.77 -15.25 -2.58
N HIS A 272 -0.17 -15.50 -1.42
CA HIS A 272 -0.83 -16.20 -0.32
C HIS A 272 -1.20 -15.22 0.78
N TYR A 273 -2.48 -15.21 1.18
CA TYR A 273 -2.97 -14.43 2.32
C TYR A 273 -3.37 -15.39 3.43
N ILE A 274 -3.01 -15.06 4.66
CA ILE A 274 -3.30 -15.90 5.83
C ILE A 274 -4.18 -15.08 6.78
N LEU A 275 -5.38 -15.59 7.08
CA LEU A 275 -6.35 -14.98 8.01
C LEU A 275 -6.50 -15.86 9.25
N SER A 276 -6.49 -15.29 10.46
CA SER A 276 -6.86 -16.02 11.68
C SER A 276 -8.35 -15.91 11.96
N ASN A 277 -8.93 -16.96 12.56
CA ASN A 277 -10.31 -16.94 13.05
C ASN A 277 -10.56 -15.96 14.23
N CYS A 278 -9.51 -15.44 14.90
CA CYS A 278 -9.65 -14.50 16.03
C CYS A 278 -9.63 -13.00 15.63
N GLY A 279 -10.36 -12.65 14.57
CA GLY A 279 -10.43 -11.31 13.99
C GLY A 279 -9.33 -10.99 12.99
N LEU A 280 -9.51 -9.91 12.23
CA LEU A 280 -8.62 -9.48 11.14
C LEU A 280 -7.21 -9.21 11.64
N ARG A 281 -6.36 -10.22 11.54
CA ARG A 281 -4.93 -10.13 11.81
C ARG A 281 -4.22 -10.39 10.49
N LYS A 282 -3.65 -9.33 9.89
CA LYS A 282 -2.97 -9.41 8.59
C LYS A 282 -1.57 -10.00 8.74
N TRP A 283 -1.37 -11.21 8.25
CA TRP A 283 -0.04 -11.76 7.93
C TRP A 283 0.19 -11.69 6.41
N CYS A 284 1.27 -11.04 5.99
CA CYS A 284 1.86 -11.28 4.67
C CYS A 284 3.24 -11.87 4.90
N ALA A 285 3.39 -13.15 4.59
CA ALA A 285 4.69 -13.79 4.51
C ALA A 285 5.03 -13.98 3.02
N ASN A 286 6.24 -13.56 2.62
CA ASN A 286 6.84 -14.04 1.39
C ASN A 286 7.36 -15.45 1.70
N PHE A 287 6.69 -16.48 1.20
CA PHE A 287 7.22 -17.84 1.24
C PHE A 287 8.11 -18.04 0.01
N LYS A 288 9.40 -18.30 0.22
CA LYS A 288 10.21 -18.97 -0.80
C LYS A 288 9.87 -20.47 -0.68
N PHE A 289 9.26 -21.04 -1.71
CA PHE A 289 9.38 -22.48 -1.93
C PHE A 289 10.76 -22.74 -2.56
N ALA A 290 11.36 -23.86 -2.16
CA ALA A 290 12.78 -24.19 -2.31
C ALA A 290 13.36 -23.95 -3.71
#